data_AF-A0A849DW98-F1
#
_entry.id   AF-A0A849DW98-F1
#
_cell.length_a   1.000
_cell.length_b   1.000
_cell.length_c   1.000
_cell.angle_alpha   90.00
_cell.angle_beta   90.00
_cell.angle_gamma   90.00
#
_symmetry.space_group_name_H-M   'P 1'
#
loop_
_entity.id
_entity.type
_entity.pdbx_description
1 polymer ?
#
loop_
_entity_poly.entity_id
_entity_poly.type
_entity_poly.pdbx_seq_one_letter_code
_entity_poly.pdbx_strand_id
1 'polypeptide(L)'
;MDVSWAEVHTARSNYNWTAIDSLLQFADDQNQVFTVKIGTVGSSGVGKSHPPWMFSAGVPSFIENPDIGFTYGYYLDPEFKIYYEEMVRAFAKHLRQDVASNLQDRIAFIRVDTGATGDEEPYENGDNVPLQYKISAAEWLDYREWAFEVHRQAFQEGPGPVIPLLFVHVEPGQYDDEWDWINNNVTGGMGVKYDGSTRGHHLSFSGDTPKAYKAIAEDSDAKLFSRSEMDQSYSLPFWQLNVRLNYYWCALEQLNAGMSIWDVTENALEDMSAGGYEESFTLFNLWAAELVPATARGGFCVFHKGLDSSDASMFPLADYGGGDFNKTNTNRYEAICASNAVNGAQMDSPYFATLLQVAQRKRATASEVGFNDSGWGIHAGNYDRFITQINPETTSIGRWRVRGTLTPSSHPYDRFARGFGSASSMMYFDVNDRLTPNPGQRIELSVVYLDEGTGDFALKYDAVGDSQKTAFTVTKTNSNTWKTNSV
;
A
#
# COMPACT_ATOMS: atom_id res chain seq x y z
N MET A 1 -7.32 -7.04 -13.95
CA MET A 1 -8.57 -7.65 -14.44
C MET A 1 -8.99 -8.74 -13.49
N ASP A 2 -10.29 -8.79 -13.17
CA ASP A 2 -10.91 -9.87 -12.41
C ASP A 2 -11.86 -10.64 -13.34
N VAL A 3 -11.57 -11.92 -13.57
CA VAL A 3 -12.48 -12.83 -14.28
C VAL A 3 -12.83 -13.97 -13.33
N SER A 4 -14.09 -14.36 -13.26
CA SER A 4 -14.48 -15.45 -12.37
C SER A 4 -14.17 -16.81 -12.99
N TRP A 5 -13.92 -17.80 -12.14
CA TRP A 5 -13.71 -19.19 -12.55
C TRP A 5 -14.89 -19.72 -13.39
N ALA A 6 -16.13 -19.42 -13.01
CA ALA A 6 -17.32 -19.86 -13.76
C ALA A 6 -17.38 -19.30 -15.20
N GLU A 7 -16.87 -18.09 -15.44
CA GLU A 7 -16.82 -17.47 -16.77
C GLU A 7 -15.77 -18.12 -17.68
N VAL A 8 -14.61 -18.50 -17.12
CA VAL A 8 -13.50 -19.08 -17.89
C VAL A 8 -13.58 -20.59 -18.05
N HIS A 9 -14.12 -21.33 -17.07
CA HIS A 9 -14.18 -22.78 -17.08
C HIS A 9 -15.64 -23.23 -17.15
N THR A 10 -16.26 -23.08 -18.32
CA THR A 10 -17.72 -23.21 -18.52
C THR A 10 -18.23 -24.66 -18.49
N ALA A 11 -17.36 -25.63 -18.79
CA ALA A 11 -17.55 -27.07 -18.60
C ALA A 11 -16.18 -27.71 -18.43
N ARG A 12 -16.09 -28.90 -17.83
CA ARG A 12 -14.80 -29.56 -17.49
C ARG A 12 -13.75 -29.61 -18.61
N SER A 13 -14.19 -29.71 -19.88
CA SER A 13 -13.29 -29.76 -21.04
C SER A 13 -13.39 -28.53 -21.94
N ASN A 14 -13.97 -27.42 -21.44
CA ASN A 14 -14.22 -26.22 -22.22
C ASN A 14 -13.82 -24.95 -21.45
N TYR A 15 -12.85 -24.24 -22.01
CA TYR A 15 -12.37 -22.97 -21.49
C TYR A 15 -12.75 -21.82 -22.42
N ASN A 16 -13.13 -20.68 -21.83
CA ASN A 16 -13.47 -19.46 -22.55
C ASN A 16 -12.48 -18.34 -22.17
N TRP A 17 -11.57 -18.05 -23.09
CA TRP A 17 -10.54 -17.02 -22.90
C TRP A 17 -10.89 -15.67 -23.53
N THR A 18 -12.06 -15.52 -24.16
CA THR A 18 -12.40 -14.34 -24.97
C THR A 18 -12.24 -13.02 -24.22
N ALA A 19 -12.64 -12.95 -22.95
CA ALA A 19 -12.50 -11.73 -22.16
C ALA A 19 -11.01 -11.39 -21.87
N ILE A 20 -10.20 -12.41 -21.57
CA ILE A 20 -8.76 -12.27 -21.31
C ILE A 20 -8.04 -11.86 -22.61
N ASP A 21 -8.35 -12.51 -23.74
CA ASP A 21 -7.75 -12.21 -25.04
C ASP A 21 -8.08 -10.80 -25.52
N SER A 22 -9.32 -10.35 -25.32
CA SER A 22 -9.72 -8.99 -25.66
C SER A 22 -8.96 -7.96 -24.84
N LEU A 23 -8.72 -8.23 -23.56
CA LEU A 23 -7.95 -7.33 -22.71
C LEU A 23 -6.46 -7.35 -23.04
N LEU A 24 -5.89 -8.52 -23.35
CA LEU A 24 -4.51 -8.64 -23.82
C LEU A 24 -4.29 -7.77 -25.06
N GLN A 25 -5.21 -7.86 -26.03
CA GLN A 25 -5.13 -7.04 -27.24
C GLN A 25 -5.28 -5.55 -26.91
N PHE A 26 -6.23 -5.19 -26.05
CA PHE A 26 -6.40 -3.80 -25.62
C PHE A 26 -5.12 -3.26 -24.94
N ALA A 27 -4.50 -4.02 -24.04
CA ALA A 27 -3.27 -3.63 -23.36
C ALA A 27 -2.11 -3.47 -24.37
N ASP A 28 -2.00 -4.34 -25.37
CA ASP A 28 -1.00 -4.21 -26.43
C ASP A 28 -1.23 -2.96 -27.28
N ASP A 29 -2.48 -2.70 -27.69
CA ASP A 29 -2.87 -1.51 -28.45
C ASP A 29 -2.58 -0.21 -27.70
N GLN A 30 -2.69 -0.22 -26.37
CA GLN A 30 -2.37 0.92 -25.50
C GLN A 30 -0.89 0.96 -25.08
N ASN A 31 -0.09 -0.04 -25.44
CA ASN A 31 1.27 -0.25 -24.93
C ASN A 31 1.34 -0.21 -23.38
N GLN A 32 0.37 -0.85 -22.74
CA GLN A 32 0.24 -0.97 -21.29
C GLN A 32 0.49 -2.41 -20.85
N VAL A 33 0.85 -2.60 -19.58
CA VAL A 33 0.85 -3.90 -18.94
C VAL A 33 -0.38 -4.01 -18.05
N PHE A 34 -0.88 -5.22 -17.83
CA PHE A 34 -2.02 -5.47 -16.97
C PHE A 34 -1.76 -6.65 -16.04
N THR A 35 -2.56 -6.70 -14.98
CA THR A 35 -2.57 -7.76 -13.99
C THR A 35 -3.80 -8.62 -14.22
N VAL A 36 -3.68 -9.93 -14.06
CA VAL A 36 -4.79 -10.85 -14.29
C VAL A 36 -4.91 -11.82 -13.12
N LYS A 37 -6.16 -12.14 -12.79
CA LYS A 37 -6.51 -13.17 -11.82
C LYS A 37 -7.75 -13.90 -12.28
N ILE A 38 -7.88 -15.15 -11.86
CA ILE A 38 -9.14 -15.87 -11.90
C ILE A 38 -9.64 -15.99 -10.47
N GLY A 39 -10.65 -15.19 -10.12
CA GLY A 39 -11.30 -15.29 -8.81
C GLY A 39 -12.04 -16.63 -8.70
N THR A 40 -11.90 -17.33 -7.57
CA THR A 40 -12.59 -18.61 -7.37
C THR A 40 -14.11 -18.39 -7.42
N VAL A 41 -14.56 -17.30 -6.80
CA VAL A 41 -15.87 -16.68 -6.93
C VAL A 41 -15.68 -15.20 -7.31
N GLY A 42 -16.67 -14.59 -7.98
CA GLY A 42 -16.56 -13.19 -8.39
C GLY A 42 -17.27 -12.23 -7.45
N SER A 43 -17.12 -10.92 -7.65
CA SER A 43 -17.75 -9.89 -6.81
C SER A 43 -19.23 -9.66 -7.20
N SER A 44 -20.16 -10.27 -6.44
CA SER A 44 -21.64 -10.09 -6.45
C SER A 44 -22.40 -10.39 -7.77
N GLY A 45 -23.42 -11.26 -7.70
CA GLY A 45 -24.39 -11.50 -8.79
C GLY A 45 -24.44 -12.94 -9.36
N VAL A 46 -25.41 -13.20 -10.23
CA VAL A 46 -25.59 -14.51 -10.90
C VAL A 46 -24.36 -14.84 -11.76
N GLY A 47 -23.79 -16.05 -11.62
CA GLY A 47 -22.55 -16.44 -12.31
C GLY A 47 -21.27 -16.10 -11.55
N LYS A 48 -21.36 -15.51 -10.35
CA LYS A 48 -20.21 -15.19 -9.47
C LYS A 48 -19.96 -16.26 -8.41
N SER A 49 -20.40 -17.50 -8.65
CA SER A 49 -20.18 -18.70 -7.83
C SER A 49 -19.09 -19.57 -8.44
N HIS A 50 -18.70 -20.66 -7.78
CA HIS A 50 -17.90 -21.68 -8.47
C HIS A 50 -18.63 -22.23 -9.70
N PRO A 51 -17.90 -22.75 -10.71
CA PRO A 51 -18.50 -23.27 -11.94
C PRO A 51 -19.63 -24.29 -11.67
N PRO A 52 -20.88 -24.05 -12.11
CA PRO A 52 -22.03 -24.90 -11.74
C PRO A 52 -21.89 -26.37 -12.16
N TRP A 53 -21.13 -26.65 -13.22
CA TRP A 53 -20.92 -28.01 -13.71
C TRP A 53 -20.16 -28.89 -12.69
N MET A 54 -19.35 -28.32 -11.80
CA MET A 54 -18.60 -29.11 -10.81
C MET A 54 -19.53 -29.78 -9.80
N PHE A 55 -20.63 -29.10 -9.44
CA PHE A 55 -21.62 -29.64 -8.53
C PHE A 55 -22.40 -30.78 -9.18
N SER A 56 -22.65 -30.66 -10.48
CA SER A 56 -23.26 -31.73 -11.28
C SER A 56 -22.30 -32.92 -11.47
N ALA A 57 -21.00 -32.69 -11.34
CA ALA A 57 -19.95 -33.70 -11.45
C ALA A 57 -19.68 -34.45 -10.14
N GLY A 58 -20.15 -33.95 -8.98
CA GLY A 58 -20.01 -34.64 -7.69
C GLY A 58 -19.57 -33.76 -6.53
N VAL A 59 -19.04 -32.56 -6.79
CA VAL A 59 -18.53 -31.68 -5.74
C VAL A 59 -19.66 -31.22 -4.81
N PRO A 60 -19.58 -31.50 -3.49
CA PRO A 60 -20.55 -31.00 -2.53
C PRO A 60 -20.59 -29.48 -2.51
N SER A 61 -21.78 -28.90 -2.38
CA SER A 61 -21.97 -27.45 -2.39
C SER A 61 -22.99 -26.96 -1.37
N PHE A 62 -22.95 -25.66 -1.11
CA PHE A 62 -23.95 -24.94 -0.35
C PHE A 62 -24.09 -23.50 -0.86
N ILE A 63 -25.24 -22.89 -0.54
CA ILE A 63 -25.49 -21.48 -0.78
C ILE A 63 -25.22 -20.75 0.54
N GLU A 64 -24.21 -19.90 0.56
CA GLU A 64 -23.78 -19.19 1.77
C GLU A 64 -24.68 -17.99 2.07
N ASN A 65 -25.05 -17.24 1.03
CA ASN A 65 -25.89 -16.06 1.15
C ASN A 65 -27.07 -16.18 0.19
N PRO A 66 -28.31 -16.35 0.70
CA PRO A 66 -29.49 -16.48 -0.15
C PRO A 66 -29.90 -15.18 -0.85
N ASP A 67 -29.44 -14.02 -0.35
CA ASP A 67 -29.77 -12.69 -0.89
C ASP A 67 -28.76 -12.23 -1.96
N ILE A 68 -27.49 -12.63 -1.86
CA ILE A 68 -26.40 -12.27 -2.79
C ILE A 68 -26.08 -13.42 -3.79
N GLY A 69 -26.33 -14.67 -3.40
CA GLY A 69 -26.35 -15.83 -4.29
C GLY A 69 -25.02 -16.60 -4.47
N PHE A 70 -24.06 -16.53 -3.54
CA PHE A 70 -22.84 -17.32 -3.65
C PHE A 70 -23.08 -18.81 -3.37
N THR A 71 -22.84 -19.65 -4.39
CA THR A 71 -22.78 -21.10 -4.26
C THR A 71 -21.33 -21.54 -4.21
N TYR A 72 -20.90 -22.05 -3.06
CA TYR A 72 -19.55 -22.56 -2.86
C TYR A 72 -19.52 -24.07 -3.01
N GLY A 73 -18.39 -24.55 -3.50
CA GLY A 73 -18.01 -25.96 -3.45
C GLY A 73 -17.23 -26.19 -2.16
N TYR A 74 -17.21 -27.42 -1.67
CA TYR A 74 -16.36 -27.75 -0.53
C TYR A 74 -14.89 -27.79 -0.97
N TYR A 75 -14.08 -26.82 -0.53
CA TYR A 75 -12.69 -26.63 -1.00
C TYR A 75 -11.78 -27.85 -0.74
N LEU A 76 -12.04 -28.62 0.32
CA LEU A 76 -11.26 -29.81 0.66
C LEU A 76 -11.73 -31.08 -0.07
N ASP A 77 -12.81 -30.99 -0.86
CA ASP A 77 -13.25 -32.12 -1.67
C ASP A 77 -12.17 -32.47 -2.72
N PRO A 78 -11.76 -33.75 -2.85
CA PRO A 78 -10.74 -34.14 -3.80
C PRO A 78 -11.05 -33.78 -5.26
N GLU A 79 -12.33 -33.84 -5.68
CA GLU A 79 -12.71 -33.46 -7.05
C GLU A 79 -12.63 -31.95 -7.24
N PHE A 80 -13.00 -31.16 -6.23
CA PHE A 80 -12.82 -29.71 -6.27
C PHE A 80 -11.36 -29.34 -6.53
N LYS A 81 -10.42 -29.96 -5.79
CA LYS A 81 -8.98 -29.72 -5.95
C LYS A 81 -8.49 -30.07 -7.36
N ILE A 82 -8.98 -31.18 -7.94
CA ILE A 82 -8.67 -31.56 -9.32
C ILE A 82 -9.15 -30.47 -10.29
N TYR A 83 -10.38 -29.99 -10.15
CA TYR A 83 -10.93 -29.00 -11.08
C TYR A 83 -10.25 -27.63 -10.96
N TYR A 84 -9.84 -27.25 -9.75
CA TYR A 84 -9.05 -26.04 -9.51
C TYR A 84 -7.68 -26.16 -10.19
N GLU A 85 -6.98 -27.28 -10.00
CA GLU A 85 -5.69 -27.53 -10.65
C GLU A 85 -5.81 -27.56 -12.19
N GLU A 86 -6.84 -28.23 -12.73
CA GLU A 86 -7.14 -28.23 -14.16
C GLU A 86 -7.34 -26.79 -14.68
N MET A 87 -8.05 -25.94 -13.94
CA MET A 87 -8.25 -24.53 -14.29
C MET A 87 -6.93 -23.75 -14.29
N VAL A 88 -6.15 -23.81 -13.22
CA VAL A 88 -4.90 -23.03 -13.09
C VAL A 88 -3.90 -23.46 -14.17
N ARG A 89 -3.77 -24.77 -14.44
CA ARG A 89 -2.88 -25.29 -15.48
C ARG A 89 -3.33 -24.87 -16.89
N ALA A 90 -4.63 -24.91 -17.18
CA ALA A 90 -5.16 -24.45 -18.46
C ALA A 90 -4.95 -22.94 -18.65
N PHE A 91 -5.17 -22.16 -17.59
CA PHE A 91 -4.94 -20.72 -17.59
C PHE A 91 -3.47 -20.38 -17.86
N ALA A 92 -2.55 -21.04 -17.15
CA ALA A 92 -1.13 -20.82 -17.36
C ALA A 92 -0.67 -21.26 -18.75
N LYS A 93 -1.16 -22.40 -19.25
CA LYS A 93 -0.88 -22.83 -20.63
C LYS A 93 -1.33 -21.77 -21.64
N HIS A 94 -2.55 -21.25 -21.49
CA HIS A 94 -3.09 -20.23 -22.39
C HIS A 94 -2.17 -19.01 -22.45
N LEU A 95 -1.87 -18.41 -21.28
CA LEU A 95 -1.06 -17.21 -21.19
C LEU A 95 0.41 -17.42 -21.57
N ARG A 96 0.99 -18.59 -21.32
CA ARG A 96 2.43 -18.84 -21.53
C ARG A 96 2.76 -19.47 -22.88
N GLN A 97 1.78 -20.03 -23.58
CA GLN A 97 2.04 -20.83 -24.79
C GLN A 97 1.08 -20.55 -25.93
N ASP A 98 -0.20 -20.28 -25.67
CA ASP A 98 -1.21 -20.19 -26.72
C ASP A 98 -1.40 -18.76 -27.24
N VAL A 99 -1.10 -17.73 -26.44
CA VAL A 99 -1.14 -16.32 -26.86
C VAL A 99 0.17 -15.87 -27.52
N ALA A 100 0.08 -14.91 -28.44
CA ALA A 100 1.24 -14.39 -29.18
C ALA A 100 2.24 -13.66 -28.26
N SER A 101 3.54 -13.70 -28.58
CA SER A 101 4.59 -13.18 -27.71
C SER A 101 4.42 -11.70 -27.34
N ASN A 102 3.98 -10.86 -28.28
CA ASN A 102 3.71 -9.44 -28.00
C ASN A 102 2.60 -9.25 -26.96
N LEU A 103 1.63 -10.17 -26.88
CA LEU A 103 0.59 -10.15 -25.86
C LEU A 103 1.09 -10.69 -24.52
N GLN A 104 1.97 -11.71 -24.54
CA GLN A 104 2.62 -12.23 -23.33
C GLN A 104 3.39 -11.15 -22.59
N ASP A 105 4.10 -10.29 -23.33
CA ASP A 105 4.88 -9.16 -22.80
C ASP A 105 4.00 -8.11 -22.09
N ARG A 106 2.67 -8.19 -22.22
CA ARG A 106 1.71 -7.29 -21.54
C ARG A 106 1.28 -7.80 -20.17
N ILE A 107 1.66 -9.02 -19.78
CA ILE A 107 1.25 -9.60 -18.49
C ILE A 107 2.28 -9.23 -17.43
N ALA A 108 1.88 -8.42 -16.45
CA ALA A 108 2.78 -8.00 -15.38
C ALA A 108 2.98 -9.12 -14.33
N PHE A 109 1.88 -9.73 -13.87
CA PHE A 109 1.86 -10.83 -12.90
C PHE A 109 0.47 -11.48 -12.81
N ILE A 110 0.42 -12.64 -12.16
CA ILE A 110 -0.82 -13.34 -11.78
C ILE A 110 -1.05 -13.15 -10.29
N ARG A 111 -2.24 -12.73 -9.88
CA ARG A 111 -2.63 -12.82 -8.46
C ARG A 111 -3.11 -14.24 -8.18
N VAL A 112 -2.60 -14.81 -7.10
CA VAL A 112 -3.01 -16.12 -6.58
C VAL A 112 -4.24 -15.90 -5.70
N ASP A 113 -5.41 -16.33 -6.19
CA ASP A 113 -6.67 -16.29 -5.45
C ASP A 113 -6.99 -17.72 -4.96
N THR A 114 -6.99 -17.94 -3.64
CA THR A 114 -7.24 -19.27 -3.06
C THR A 114 -8.66 -19.44 -2.50
N GLY A 115 -9.20 -18.36 -1.94
CA GLY A 115 -10.44 -18.31 -1.17
C GLY A 115 -11.55 -17.56 -1.87
N ALA A 116 -12.44 -16.95 -1.10
CA ALA A 116 -13.71 -16.32 -1.50
C ALA A 116 -13.57 -15.21 -2.56
N THR A 117 -14.05 -13.98 -2.32
CA THR A 117 -14.08 -12.90 -3.35
C THR A 117 -12.71 -12.27 -3.65
N GLY A 118 -11.66 -13.08 -3.54
CA GLY A 118 -10.25 -12.67 -3.50
C GLY A 118 -9.75 -12.44 -2.08
N ASP A 119 -10.62 -12.48 -1.08
CA ASP A 119 -10.19 -12.60 0.31
C ASP A 119 -9.69 -14.04 0.56
N GLU A 120 -8.70 -14.17 1.44
CA GLU A 120 -7.97 -15.43 1.65
C GLU A 120 -8.59 -16.26 2.77
N GLU A 121 -9.87 -16.06 3.07
CA GLU A 121 -10.72 -16.95 3.83
C GLU A 121 -11.43 -17.96 2.89
N PRO A 122 -11.80 -19.15 3.39
CA PRO A 122 -12.51 -20.12 2.56
C PRO A 122 -13.87 -19.61 2.07
N TYR A 123 -14.56 -18.82 2.89
CA TYR A 123 -15.95 -18.41 2.66
C TYR A 123 -16.13 -16.96 3.15
N GLU A 124 -16.91 -16.16 2.42
CA GLU A 124 -17.16 -14.74 2.69
C GLU A 124 -17.86 -14.51 4.05
N ASN A 125 -18.80 -15.39 4.40
CA ASN A 125 -19.62 -15.32 5.60
C ASN A 125 -19.49 -16.63 6.39
N GLY A 126 -18.34 -16.77 7.06
CA GLY A 126 -18.02 -17.95 7.85
C GLY A 126 -19.15 -18.43 8.77
N ASP A 127 -19.92 -17.52 9.38
CA ASP A 127 -21.03 -17.86 10.29
C ASP A 127 -22.19 -18.62 9.62
N ASN A 128 -22.42 -18.42 8.32
CA ASN A 128 -23.51 -19.04 7.57
C ASN A 128 -23.14 -20.42 6.99
N VAL A 129 -21.88 -20.85 7.14
CA VAL A 129 -21.39 -22.11 6.58
C VAL A 129 -21.98 -23.31 7.36
N PRO A 130 -22.66 -24.26 6.71
CA PRO A 130 -23.14 -25.48 7.36
C PRO A 130 -21.99 -26.29 7.99
N LEU A 131 -22.26 -26.96 9.11
CA LEU A 131 -21.22 -27.65 9.91
C LEU A 131 -20.35 -28.61 9.08
N GLN A 132 -20.95 -29.34 8.13
CA GLN A 132 -20.25 -30.30 7.26
C GLN A 132 -19.27 -29.67 6.26
N TYR A 133 -19.34 -28.34 6.07
CA TYR A 133 -18.47 -27.59 5.16
C TYR A 133 -17.54 -26.64 5.92
N LYS A 134 -17.53 -26.66 7.26
CA LYS A 134 -16.58 -25.89 8.06
C LYS A 134 -15.17 -26.42 7.80
N ILE A 135 -14.24 -25.50 7.60
CA ILE A 135 -12.81 -25.77 7.41
C ILE A 135 -12.08 -25.10 8.57
N SER A 136 -11.23 -25.83 9.28
CA SER A 136 -10.40 -25.26 10.34
C SER A 136 -9.28 -24.38 9.77
N ALA A 137 -8.72 -23.49 10.58
CA ALA A 137 -7.60 -22.64 10.14
C ALA A 137 -6.39 -23.46 9.63
N ALA A 138 -6.08 -24.59 10.28
CA ALA A 138 -4.98 -25.46 9.86
C ALA A 138 -5.27 -26.16 8.52
N GLU A 139 -6.48 -26.72 8.35
CA GLU A 139 -6.87 -27.31 7.05
C GLU A 139 -6.91 -26.28 5.93
N TRP A 140 -7.27 -25.04 6.25
CA TRP A 140 -7.27 -23.95 5.28
C TRP A 140 -5.85 -23.55 4.89
N LEU A 141 -4.93 -23.43 5.86
CA LEU A 141 -3.51 -23.20 5.60
C LEU A 141 -2.93 -24.27 4.67
N ASP A 142 -3.17 -25.55 4.98
CA ASP A 142 -2.74 -26.68 4.14
C ASP A 142 -3.30 -26.57 2.70
N TYR A 143 -4.55 -26.14 2.56
CA TYR A 143 -5.16 -25.89 1.25
C TYR A 143 -4.49 -24.71 0.53
N ARG A 144 -4.21 -23.60 1.22
CA ARG A 144 -3.58 -22.41 0.63
C ARG A 144 -2.18 -22.73 0.11
N GLU A 145 -1.33 -23.39 0.90
CA GLU A 145 0.00 -23.80 0.45
C GLU A 145 -0.05 -24.75 -0.76
N TRP A 146 -1.02 -25.67 -0.78
CA TRP A 146 -1.26 -26.50 -1.95
C TRP A 146 -1.63 -25.67 -3.18
N ALA A 147 -2.53 -24.70 -3.04
CA ALA A 147 -2.94 -23.82 -4.14
C ALA A 147 -1.78 -22.93 -4.61
N PHE A 148 -0.91 -22.49 -3.70
CA PHE A 148 0.32 -21.77 -4.02
C PHE A 148 1.26 -22.64 -4.86
N GLU A 149 1.46 -23.91 -4.48
CA GLU A 149 2.30 -24.83 -5.26
C GLU A 149 1.73 -25.08 -6.67
N VAL A 150 0.41 -25.22 -6.78
CA VAL A 150 -0.26 -25.35 -8.09
C VAL A 150 0.03 -24.15 -8.98
N HIS A 151 -0.07 -22.91 -8.45
CA HIS A 151 0.27 -21.69 -9.20
C HIS A 151 1.74 -21.60 -9.54
N ARG A 152 2.63 -21.88 -8.57
CA ARG A 152 4.08 -21.83 -8.76
C ARG A 152 4.52 -22.79 -9.87
N GLN A 153 4.09 -24.04 -9.83
CA GLN A 153 4.35 -25.00 -10.91
C GLN A 153 3.79 -24.51 -12.26
N ALA A 154 2.54 -24.07 -12.28
CA ALA A 154 1.85 -23.70 -13.51
C ALA A 154 2.47 -22.47 -14.18
N PHE A 155 2.95 -21.48 -13.42
CA PHE A 155 3.43 -20.20 -13.95
C PHE A 155 4.95 -20.02 -13.95
N GLN A 156 5.70 -20.80 -13.17
CA GLN A 156 7.15 -20.65 -13.05
C GLN A 156 7.96 -21.83 -13.61
N GLU A 157 7.31 -22.96 -13.96
CA GLU A 157 8.00 -24.14 -14.51
C GLU A 157 7.47 -24.54 -15.90
N GLY A 158 8.23 -25.36 -16.62
CA GLY A 158 7.82 -25.85 -17.94
C GLY A 158 7.92 -24.80 -19.06
N PRO A 159 7.30 -25.05 -20.23
CA PRO A 159 7.48 -24.23 -21.42
C PRO A 159 6.75 -22.88 -21.34
N GLY A 160 7.30 -21.89 -22.03
CA GLY A 160 6.79 -20.51 -22.06
C GLY A 160 7.45 -19.60 -21.02
N PRO A 161 7.23 -18.27 -21.09
CA PRO A 161 7.85 -17.32 -20.18
C PRO A 161 7.39 -17.54 -18.74
N VAL A 162 8.28 -17.30 -17.78
CA VAL A 162 7.91 -17.26 -16.35
C VAL A 162 7.09 -16.00 -16.09
N ILE A 163 5.96 -16.15 -15.40
CA ILE A 163 5.12 -15.02 -15.00
C ILE A 163 5.19 -14.85 -13.47
N PRO A 164 5.47 -13.63 -12.95
CA PRO A 164 5.50 -13.38 -11.51
C PRO A 164 4.15 -13.64 -10.82
N LEU A 165 4.20 -13.95 -9.53
CA LEU A 165 3.01 -14.26 -8.72
C LEU A 165 2.83 -13.23 -7.61
N LEU A 166 1.59 -12.81 -7.36
CA LEU A 166 1.22 -11.93 -6.25
C LEU A 166 0.29 -12.65 -5.26
N PHE A 167 0.68 -12.66 -4.00
CA PHE A 167 -0.02 -13.32 -2.89
C PHE A 167 -0.72 -12.29 -1.99
N VAL A 168 -1.72 -12.74 -1.23
CA VAL A 168 -2.55 -11.90 -0.34
C VAL A 168 -2.60 -12.54 1.04
N HIS A 169 -2.72 -11.76 2.13
CA HIS A 169 -2.74 -12.28 3.51
C HIS A 169 -1.55 -13.21 3.79
N VAL A 170 -0.36 -12.64 3.61
CA VAL A 170 0.95 -13.30 3.79
C VAL A 170 1.94 -12.38 4.51
N GLU A 171 1.44 -11.38 5.23
CA GLU A 171 2.23 -10.43 6.00
C GLU A 171 3.15 -11.13 7.01
N PRO A 172 4.48 -10.86 6.97
CA PRO A 172 5.41 -11.41 7.94
C PRO A 172 5.07 -10.92 9.36
N GLY A 173 5.14 -11.82 10.33
CA GLY A 173 4.72 -11.63 11.72
C GLY A 173 3.24 -11.90 11.98
N GLN A 174 2.43 -12.09 10.94
CA GLN A 174 1.01 -12.46 11.04
C GLN A 174 0.70 -13.79 10.35
N TYR A 175 1.34 -14.06 9.21
CA TYR A 175 1.15 -15.23 8.36
C TYR A 175 2.52 -15.86 8.03
N ASP A 176 3.27 -16.21 9.08
CA ASP A 176 4.67 -16.64 8.96
C ASP A 176 4.83 -17.93 8.14
N ASP A 177 3.90 -18.88 8.27
CA ASP A 177 3.95 -20.15 7.53
C ASP A 177 3.79 -19.90 6.02
N GLU A 178 2.80 -19.12 5.60
CA GLU A 178 2.62 -18.74 4.20
C GLU A 178 3.79 -17.91 3.67
N TRP A 179 4.28 -16.95 4.47
CA TRP A 179 5.43 -16.12 4.11
C TRP A 179 6.71 -16.94 3.91
N ASP A 180 6.99 -17.89 4.81
CA ASP A 180 8.14 -18.78 4.71
C ASP A 180 8.00 -19.72 3.51
N TRP A 181 6.80 -20.25 3.25
CA TRP A 181 6.55 -21.04 2.06
C TRP A 181 6.89 -20.25 0.79
N ILE A 182 6.42 -19.00 0.68
CA ILE A 182 6.65 -18.16 -0.50
C ILE A 182 8.15 -17.90 -0.68
N ASN A 183 8.86 -17.48 0.36
CA ASN A 183 10.30 -17.18 0.26
C ASN A 183 11.14 -18.40 -0.13
N ASN A 184 10.73 -19.59 0.30
CA ASN A 184 11.48 -20.82 0.02
C ASN A 184 11.21 -21.38 -1.38
N ASN A 185 10.06 -21.09 -1.98
CA ASN A 185 9.61 -21.77 -3.19
C ASN A 185 9.46 -20.84 -4.41
N VAL A 186 9.12 -19.56 -4.22
CA VAL A 186 8.81 -18.64 -5.34
C VAL A 186 10.06 -17.94 -5.84
N THR A 187 10.52 -18.30 -7.04
CA THR A 187 11.75 -17.74 -7.63
C THR A 187 11.50 -16.90 -8.89
N GLY A 188 10.32 -17.02 -9.49
CA GLY A 188 9.95 -16.34 -10.74
C GLY A 188 9.49 -14.88 -10.60
N GLY A 189 9.69 -14.27 -9.44
CA GLY A 189 9.17 -12.94 -9.08
C GLY A 189 8.07 -13.04 -8.03
N MET A 190 8.33 -12.46 -6.87
CA MET A 190 7.47 -12.50 -5.68
C MET A 190 6.76 -11.17 -5.49
N GLY A 191 5.44 -11.23 -5.43
CA GLY A 191 4.56 -10.09 -5.18
C GLY A 191 3.70 -10.29 -3.94
N VAL A 192 3.38 -9.20 -3.23
CA VAL A 192 2.38 -9.22 -2.15
C VAL A 192 1.37 -8.10 -2.27
N LYS A 193 0.13 -8.36 -1.87
CA LYS A 193 -0.87 -7.31 -1.64
C LYS A 193 -0.68 -6.79 -0.22
N TYR A 194 -0.49 -5.49 -0.05
CA TYR A 194 -0.53 -4.88 1.28
C TYR A 194 -1.99 -4.73 1.72
N ASP A 195 -2.39 -5.37 2.82
CA ASP A 195 -3.70 -5.06 3.42
C ASP A 195 -3.69 -3.65 4.05
N GLY A 196 -4.88 -3.08 4.24
CA GLY A 196 -5.05 -1.81 4.95
C GLY A 196 -4.65 -0.56 4.16
N SER A 197 -3.85 -0.73 3.13
CA SER A 197 -3.09 0.35 2.51
C SER A 197 -3.95 1.16 1.52
N THR A 198 -3.46 2.33 1.10
CA THR A 198 -4.12 3.22 0.10
C THR A 198 -5.52 3.77 0.48
N ARG A 199 -5.93 3.63 1.74
CA ARG A 199 -7.25 4.10 2.24
C ARG A 199 -7.26 5.55 2.71
N GLY A 200 -6.08 6.14 2.91
CA GLY A 200 -5.87 7.50 3.42
C GLY A 200 -4.40 7.68 3.80
N HIS A 201 -4.14 8.63 4.70
CA HIS A 201 -2.84 8.80 5.34
C HIS A 201 -3.04 8.98 6.84
N HIS A 202 -2.05 8.58 7.63
CA HIS A 202 -2.04 8.83 9.08
C HIS A 202 -3.27 8.26 9.84
N LEU A 203 -3.85 7.18 9.32
CA LEU A 203 -4.92 6.43 9.97
C LEU A 203 -4.32 5.38 10.92
N SER A 204 -5.02 5.02 12.00
CA SER A 204 -4.50 4.02 12.95
C SER A 204 -4.04 2.73 12.25
N PHE A 205 -2.91 2.20 12.69
CA PHE A 205 -2.19 1.06 12.10
C PHE A 205 -1.53 1.32 10.74
N SER A 206 -1.45 2.57 10.29
CA SER A 206 -0.70 2.89 9.05
C SER A 206 0.80 2.60 9.13
N GLY A 207 1.35 2.46 10.34
CA GLY A 207 2.75 2.10 10.57
C GLY A 207 3.04 0.62 10.38
N ASP A 208 2.05 -0.26 10.29
CA ASP A 208 2.28 -1.71 10.27
C ASP A 208 2.86 -2.16 8.93
N THR A 209 2.32 -1.68 7.81
CA THR A 209 2.83 -1.98 6.46
C THR A 209 4.31 -1.62 6.27
N PRO A 210 4.76 -0.37 6.54
CA PRO A 210 6.18 -0.06 6.39
C PRO A 210 7.07 -0.84 7.39
N LYS A 211 6.60 -1.15 8.60
CA LYS A 211 7.36 -1.99 9.54
C LYS A 211 7.57 -3.41 9.00
N ALA A 212 6.53 -3.99 8.41
CA ALA A 212 6.58 -5.35 7.87
C ALA A 212 7.45 -5.42 6.60
N TYR A 213 7.29 -4.47 5.68
CA TYR A 213 7.78 -4.66 4.31
C TYR A 213 8.93 -3.76 3.88
N LYS A 214 9.17 -2.60 4.50
CA LYS A 214 10.16 -1.64 3.97
C LYS A 214 11.54 -2.26 3.78
N ALA A 215 12.06 -2.96 4.80
CA ALA A 215 13.38 -3.60 4.73
C ALA A 215 13.46 -4.76 3.73
N ILE A 216 12.32 -5.31 3.32
CA ILE A 216 12.21 -6.41 2.35
C ILE A 216 12.04 -5.85 0.93
N ALA A 217 11.29 -4.77 0.76
CA ALA A 217 11.09 -4.12 -0.52
C ALA A 217 12.32 -3.31 -0.96
N GLU A 218 13.03 -2.68 -0.03
CA GLU A 218 14.16 -1.80 -0.34
C GLU A 218 15.51 -2.52 -0.25
N ASP A 219 16.30 -2.41 -1.31
CA ASP A 219 17.69 -2.89 -1.40
C ASP A 219 17.91 -4.33 -0.90
N SER A 220 16.96 -5.23 -1.19
CA SER A 220 17.02 -6.63 -0.77
C SER A 220 17.09 -7.60 -1.96
N ASP A 221 17.58 -8.82 -1.70
CA ASP A 221 17.59 -9.91 -2.67
C ASP A 221 16.20 -10.46 -2.99
N ALA A 222 15.19 -10.17 -2.16
CA ALA A 222 13.83 -10.66 -2.34
C ALA A 222 13.18 -10.10 -3.61
N LYS A 223 13.64 -8.92 -4.08
CA LYS A 223 13.09 -8.20 -5.25
C LYS A 223 11.56 -8.14 -5.23
N LEU A 224 11.02 -7.93 -4.03
CA LEU A 224 9.59 -7.90 -3.78
C LEU A 224 8.96 -6.76 -4.56
N PHE A 225 7.90 -7.06 -5.32
CA PHE A 225 6.97 -6.03 -5.76
C PHE A 225 5.69 -6.09 -4.92
N SER A 226 4.96 -4.99 -4.86
CA SER A 226 3.73 -4.97 -4.08
C SER A 226 2.65 -4.13 -4.73
N ARG A 227 1.41 -4.48 -4.40
CA ARG A 227 0.20 -3.79 -4.84
C ARG A 227 -0.68 -3.48 -3.64
N SER A 228 -1.39 -2.37 -3.67
CA SER A 228 -2.60 -2.19 -2.85
C SER A 228 -3.72 -1.61 -3.68
N GLU A 229 -4.94 -2.02 -3.36
CA GLU A 229 -6.17 -1.54 -3.97
C GLU A 229 -6.72 -0.35 -3.18
N MET A 230 -6.80 0.79 -3.85
CA MET A 230 -7.64 1.88 -3.42
C MET A 230 -9.08 1.49 -3.76
N ASP A 231 -9.86 1.20 -2.73
CA ASP A 231 -11.30 1.09 -2.87
C ASP A 231 -11.94 2.48 -3.09
N GLN A 232 -13.24 2.61 -2.88
CA GLN A 232 -13.95 3.90 -3.02
C GLN A 232 -13.59 4.94 -1.94
N SER A 233 -12.46 4.78 -1.24
CA SER A 233 -11.92 5.67 -0.22
C SER A 233 -11.92 7.14 -0.61
N TYR A 234 -11.57 7.44 -1.86
CA TYR A 234 -11.50 8.82 -2.35
C TYR A 234 -12.83 9.56 -2.27
N SER A 235 -13.96 8.85 -2.37
CA SER A 235 -15.31 9.41 -2.26
C SER A 235 -15.77 9.62 -0.81
N LEU A 236 -15.02 9.08 0.17
CA LEU A 236 -15.45 9.08 1.57
C LEU A 236 -15.12 10.39 2.30
N PRO A 237 -15.87 10.73 3.35
CA PRO A 237 -15.81 12.06 3.99
C PRO A 237 -14.42 12.48 4.50
N PHE A 238 -13.60 11.55 4.99
CA PHE A 238 -12.20 11.86 5.37
C PHE A 238 -11.37 12.38 4.19
N TRP A 239 -11.50 11.72 3.03
CA TRP A 239 -10.76 12.09 1.84
C TRP A 239 -11.18 13.47 1.31
N GLN A 240 -12.47 13.76 1.43
CA GLN A 240 -13.10 15.01 1.01
C GLN A 240 -12.73 16.22 1.88
N LEU A 241 -12.06 16.03 3.03
CA LEU A 241 -11.52 17.15 3.82
C LEU A 241 -10.52 17.99 3.00
N ASN A 242 -9.70 17.32 2.19
CA ASN A 242 -8.84 17.91 1.18
C ASN A 242 -8.34 16.78 0.25
N VAL A 243 -8.92 16.68 -0.94
CA VAL A 243 -8.67 15.59 -1.90
C VAL A 243 -7.20 15.56 -2.33
N ARG A 244 -6.65 16.73 -2.71
CA ARG A 244 -5.27 16.90 -3.17
C ARG A 244 -4.25 16.46 -2.10
N LEU A 245 -4.44 16.94 -0.87
CA LEU A 245 -3.58 16.62 0.27
C LEU A 245 -3.63 15.12 0.60
N ASN A 246 -4.83 14.52 0.58
CA ASN A 246 -4.98 13.09 0.84
C ASN A 246 -4.28 12.22 -0.21
N TYR A 247 -4.39 12.54 -1.50
CA TYR A 247 -3.61 11.84 -2.54
C TYR A 247 -2.11 11.96 -2.28
N TYR A 248 -1.61 13.17 -2.01
CA TYR A 248 -0.18 13.40 -1.82
C TYR A 248 0.41 12.62 -0.63
N TRP A 249 -0.23 12.70 0.54
CA TRP A 249 0.29 12.01 1.73
C TRP A 249 0.05 10.51 1.70
N CYS A 250 -1.06 10.05 1.10
CA CYS A 250 -1.25 8.63 0.84
C CYS A 250 -0.13 8.09 -0.04
N ALA A 251 0.21 8.78 -1.13
CA ALA A 251 1.31 8.40 -2.02
C ALA A 251 2.64 8.25 -1.26
N LEU A 252 3.00 9.24 -0.44
CA LEU A 252 4.23 9.20 0.35
C LEU A 252 4.27 8.07 1.38
N GLU A 253 3.15 7.84 2.06
CA GLU A 253 3.05 6.76 3.04
C GLU A 253 3.24 5.39 2.37
N GLN A 254 2.64 5.20 1.18
CA GLN A 254 2.79 3.96 0.41
C GLN A 254 4.21 3.80 -0.18
N LEU A 255 4.79 4.89 -0.71
CA LEU A 255 6.18 4.90 -1.17
C LEU A 255 7.13 4.57 -0.02
N ASN A 256 6.89 5.08 1.18
CA ASN A 256 7.72 4.76 2.35
C ASN A 256 7.67 3.26 2.73
N ALA A 257 6.58 2.55 2.39
CA ALA A 257 6.45 1.12 2.61
C ALA A 257 7.02 0.26 1.47
N GLY A 258 7.60 0.86 0.43
CA GLY A 258 8.08 0.09 -0.72
C GLY A 258 7.01 -0.31 -1.73
N MET A 259 5.84 0.36 -1.74
CA MET A 259 4.77 0.01 -2.67
C MET A 259 5.14 0.22 -4.13
N SER A 260 5.00 -0.81 -4.96
CA SER A 260 5.29 -0.72 -6.40
C SER A 260 4.09 -0.29 -7.23
N ILE A 261 2.87 -0.69 -6.82
CA ILE A 261 1.65 -0.50 -7.61
C ILE A 261 0.53 0.03 -6.72
N TRP A 262 0.09 1.25 -7.02
CA TRP A 262 -1.14 1.80 -6.49
C TRP A 262 -2.27 1.52 -7.46
N ASP A 263 -3.12 0.55 -7.13
CA ASP A 263 -4.28 0.22 -7.95
C ASP A 263 -5.42 1.18 -7.62
N VAL A 264 -5.76 2.04 -8.57
CA VAL A 264 -6.71 3.15 -8.42
C VAL A 264 -7.85 3.00 -9.39
N THR A 265 -9.07 3.13 -8.87
CA THR A 265 -10.29 3.01 -9.67
C THR A 265 -10.40 4.10 -10.74
N GLU A 266 -11.04 3.78 -11.86
CA GLU A 266 -11.26 4.72 -12.99
C GLU A 266 -11.83 6.06 -12.53
N ASN A 267 -12.92 6.04 -11.76
CA ASN A 267 -13.56 7.26 -11.26
C ASN A 267 -12.65 8.10 -10.34
N ALA A 268 -11.69 7.49 -9.64
CA ALA A 268 -10.71 8.22 -8.83
C ALA A 268 -9.67 8.91 -9.73
N LEU A 269 -9.29 8.29 -10.85
CA LEU A 269 -8.43 8.91 -11.86
C LEU A 269 -9.15 10.07 -12.58
N GLU A 270 -10.44 9.91 -12.87
CA GLU A 270 -11.27 10.98 -13.43
C GLU A 270 -11.39 12.17 -12.46
N ASP A 271 -11.68 11.91 -11.18
CA ASP A 271 -11.73 12.95 -10.13
C ASP A 271 -10.38 13.68 -9.98
N MET A 272 -9.28 12.93 -10.01
CA MET A 272 -7.94 13.50 -9.99
C MET A 272 -7.67 14.39 -11.19
N SER A 273 -8.02 13.96 -12.40
CA SER A 273 -7.82 14.75 -13.62
C SER A 273 -8.70 16.01 -13.64
N ALA A 274 -9.95 15.91 -13.19
CA ALA A 274 -10.85 17.05 -13.06
C ALA A 274 -10.37 18.06 -12.00
N GLY A 275 -9.75 17.56 -10.92
CA GLY A 275 -9.20 18.37 -9.84
C GLY A 275 -7.82 18.98 -10.12
N GLY A 276 -7.09 18.46 -11.11
CA GLY A 276 -5.70 18.87 -11.39
C GLY A 276 -4.73 18.43 -10.31
N TYR A 277 -4.86 17.18 -9.85
CA TYR A 277 -4.06 16.59 -8.76
C TYR A 277 -3.08 15.50 -9.24
N GLU A 278 -2.68 15.56 -10.51
CA GLU A 278 -1.80 14.60 -11.18
C GLU A 278 -0.42 14.47 -10.50
N GLU A 279 0.01 15.48 -9.74
CA GLU A 279 1.34 15.48 -9.14
C GLU A 279 1.55 14.34 -8.14
N SER A 280 0.50 13.88 -7.46
CA SER A 280 0.61 12.81 -6.46
C SER A 280 0.88 11.46 -7.13
N PHE A 281 0.25 11.23 -8.28
CA PHE A 281 0.43 10.04 -9.10
C PHE A 281 1.76 10.09 -9.86
N THR A 282 2.15 11.27 -10.33
CA THR A 282 3.47 11.50 -10.93
C THR A 282 4.58 11.22 -9.92
N LEU A 283 4.42 11.70 -8.68
CA LEU A 283 5.33 11.42 -7.58
C LEU A 283 5.40 9.91 -7.28
N PHE A 284 4.25 9.24 -7.14
CA PHE A 284 4.20 7.80 -6.90
C PHE A 284 4.91 7.03 -8.01
N ASN A 285 4.51 7.24 -9.27
CA ASN A 285 5.07 6.52 -10.41
C ASN A 285 6.56 6.79 -10.63
N LEU A 286 7.05 7.98 -10.26
CA LEU A 286 8.48 8.29 -10.32
C LEU A 286 9.29 7.45 -9.33
N TRP A 287 8.77 7.22 -8.13
CA TRP A 287 9.55 6.63 -7.03
C TRP A 287 9.21 5.16 -6.74
N ALA A 288 8.07 4.65 -7.20
CA ALA A 288 7.61 3.29 -6.89
C ALA A 288 8.54 2.20 -7.41
N ALA A 289 9.24 2.45 -8.52
CA ALA A 289 10.23 1.53 -9.10
C ALA A 289 11.65 1.69 -8.51
N GLU A 290 11.89 2.77 -7.76
CA GLU A 290 13.22 3.15 -7.26
C GLU A 290 13.51 2.42 -5.93
N LEU A 291 13.58 1.08 -5.98
CA LEU A 291 13.74 0.22 -4.80
C LEU A 291 15.20 -0.21 -4.55
N VAL A 292 16.09 -0.04 -5.53
CA VAL A 292 17.50 -0.43 -5.45
C VAL A 292 18.39 0.80 -5.62
N PRO A 293 19.09 1.28 -4.56
CA PRO A 293 19.81 2.55 -4.59
C PRO A 293 20.92 2.57 -5.65
N ALA A 294 21.58 1.44 -5.92
CA ALA A 294 22.65 1.33 -6.92
C ALA A 294 22.22 1.66 -8.37
N THR A 295 20.93 1.47 -8.67
CA THR A 295 20.35 1.76 -9.99
C THR A 295 19.34 2.89 -9.93
N ALA A 296 19.09 3.43 -8.73
CA ALA A 296 18.04 4.40 -8.54
C ALA A 296 18.43 5.78 -9.08
N ARG A 297 17.43 6.54 -9.50
CA ARG A 297 17.61 7.90 -10.03
C ARG A 297 17.84 8.94 -8.93
N GLY A 298 17.59 8.60 -7.68
CA GLY A 298 17.78 9.48 -6.53
C GLY A 298 17.10 8.93 -5.28
N GLY A 299 16.82 9.81 -4.33
CA GLY A 299 16.04 9.50 -3.13
C GLY A 299 15.34 10.75 -2.59
N PHE A 300 14.56 10.59 -1.53
CA PHE A 300 13.86 11.69 -0.86
C PHE A 300 13.76 11.48 0.64
N CYS A 301 13.57 12.58 1.37
CA CYS A 301 13.16 12.60 2.76
C CYS A 301 12.07 13.66 2.92
N VAL A 302 10.82 13.25 3.06
CA VAL A 302 9.70 14.17 3.30
C VAL A 302 9.43 14.26 4.79
N PHE A 303 9.47 15.50 5.29
CA PHE A 303 9.32 15.76 6.72
C PHE A 303 7.94 15.40 7.25
N HIS A 304 7.95 14.48 8.21
CA HIS A 304 6.78 14.01 8.92
C HIS A 304 7.15 13.67 10.37
N LYS A 305 6.18 13.86 11.27
CA LYS A 305 6.24 13.35 12.63
C LYS A 305 4.85 12.82 13.00
N GLY A 306 4.75 11.51 13.12
CA GLY A 306 3.56 10.86 13.65
C GLY A 306 3.57 10.92 15.17
N LEU A 307 2.48 11.40 15.77
CA LEU A 307 2.31 11.33 17.22
C LEU A 307 1.67 9.98 17.59
N ASP A 308 2.45 8.90 17.50
CA ASP A 308 1.96 7.55 17.75
C ASP A 308 1.62 7.33 19.23
N SER A 309 0.33 7.31 19.54
CA SER A 309 -0.20 7.02 20.88
C SER A 309 0.18 5.61 21.37
N SER A 310 0.56 4.68 20.50
CA SER A 310 1.04 3.35 20.91
C SER A 310 2.50 3.34 21.37
N ASP A 311 3.25 4.45 21.20
CA ASP A 311 4.61 4.58 21.68
C ASP A 311 4.65 5.04 23.15
N ALA A 312 4.75 4.08 24.07
CA ALA A 312 4.87 4.33 25.50
C ALA A 312 6.23 4.95 25.90
N SER A 313 7.25 4.84 25.04
CA SER A 313 8.58 5.37 25.32
C SER A 313 8.65 6.87 25.03
N MET A 314 8.06 7.30 23.91
CA MET A 314 7.97 8.70 23.54
C MET A 314 6.87 9.43 24.32
N PHE A 315 5.75 8.74 24.59
CA PHE A 315 4.60 9.31 25.31
C PHE A 315 4.23 8.44 26.52
N PRO A 316 4.93 8.52 27.65
CA PRO A 316 4.61 7.73 28.83
C PRO A 316 3.16 7.92 29.30
N LEU A 317 2.48 6.84 29.70
CA LEU A 317 1.07 6.88 30.14
C LEU A 317 0.83 7.85 31.31
N ALA A 318 1.81 7.95 32.22
CA ALA A 318 1.75 8.84 33.38
C ALA A 318 1.66 10.33 32.99
N ASP A 319 2.25 10.70 31.86
CA ASP A 319 2.32 12.09 31.38
C ASP A 319 1.22 12.37 30.33
N TYR A 320 0.72 11.35 29.64
CA TYR A 320 -0.14 11.46 28.48
C TYR A 320 -1.41 10.60 28.57
N GLY A 321 -2.45 11.19 29.17
CA GLY A 321 -3.83 10.67 29.18
C GLY A 321 -4.26 9.97 30.48
N GLY A 322 -3.34 9.34 31.23
CA GLY A 322 -3.67 8.48 32.36
C GLY A 322 -4.60 7.31 31.97
N GLY A 323 -5.15 6.58 32.94
CA GLY A 323 -6.07 5.46 32.67
C GLY A 323 -5.38 4.24 32.05
N ASP A 324 -6.07 3.55 31.14
CA ASP A 324 -5.53 2.33 30.52
C ASP A 324 -4.71 2.63 29.26
N PHE A 325 -3.62 1.88 29.07
CA PHE A 325 -2.81 1.94 27.86
C PHE A 325 -3.45 1.13 26.73
N ASN A 326 -4.43 1.72 26.03
CA ASN A 326 -5.06 1.08 24.89
C ASN A 326 -5.60 2.11 23.89
N LYS A 327 -5.92 1.63 22.68
CA LYS A 327 -6.40 2.45 21.57
C LYS A 327 -7.75 3.15 21.81
N THR A 328 -8.49 2.81 22.86
CA THR A 328 -9.78 3.46 23.16
C THR A 328 -9.64 4.66 24.09
N ASN A 329 -8.45 4.91 24.62
CA ASN A 329 -8.18 6.01 25.53
C ASN A 329 -8.04 7.35 24.79
N THR A 330 -9.17 8.01 24.51
CA THR A 330 -9.21 9.31 23.80
C THR A 330 -8.38 10.40 24.48
N ASN A 331 -8.33 10.41 25.82
CA ASN A 331 -7.56 11.40 26.60
C ASN A 331 -6.07 11.38 26.25
N ARG A 332 -5.54 10.20 25.90
CA ARG A 332 -4.13 10.05 25.51
C ARG A 332 -3.81 10.79 24.21
N TYR A 333 -4.62 10.60 23.18
CA TYR A 333 -4.47 11.30 21.89
C TYR A 333 -4.53 12.81 22.08
N GLU A 334 -5.53 13.28 22.85
CA GLU A 334 -5.71 14.70 23.13
C GLU A 334 -4.55 15.29 23.93
N ALA A 335 -4.05 14.59 24.96
CA ALA A 335 -2.91 15.04 25.76
C ALA A 335 -1.62 15.14 24.93
N ILE A 336 -1.38 14.18 24.04
CA ILE A 336 -0.22 14.17 23.13
C ILE A 336 -0.30 15.32 22.13
N CYS A 337 -1.47 15.56 21.52
CA CYS A 337 -1.67 16.72 20.65
C CYS A 337 -1.51 18.03 21.44
N ALA A 338 -2.07 18.13 22.64
CA ALA A 338 -1.99 19.32 23.49
C ALA A 338 -0.54 19.71 23.82
N SER A 339 0.34 18.74 24.11
CA SER A 339 1.76 19.04 24.36
C SER A 339 2.50 19.54 23.11
N ASN A 340 1.96 19.30 21.92
CA ASN A 340 2.52 19.71 20.64
C ASN A 340 1.72 20.85 19.97
N ALA A 341 0.71 21.42 20.63
CA ALA A 341 -0.20 22.40 20.05
C ALA A 341 0.50 23.70 19.63
N VAL A 342 1.59 24.10 20.31
CA VAL A 342 2.43 25.25 19.92
C VAL A 342 3.08 25.06 18.54
N ASN A 343 3.20 23.81 18.10
CA ASN A 343 3.72 23.43 16.79
C ASN A 343 2.60 23.08 15.80
N GLY A 344 1.34 23.32 16.17
CA GLY A 344 0.15 23.16 15.34
C GLY A 344 -0.55 21.80 15.42
N ALA A 345 -0.12 20.89 16.31
CA ALA A 345 -0.78 19.60 16.49
C ALA A 345 -2.20 19.77 17.05
N GLN A 346 -3.15 19.00 16.52
CA GLN A 346 -4.55 19.03 16.88
C GLN A 346 -5.18 17.64 16.78
N MET A 347 -6.19 17.41 17.62
CA MET A 347 -7.05 16.24 17.56
C MET A 347 -8.44 16.67 17.10
N ASP A 348 -8.74 16.52 15.81
CA ASP A 348 -10.04 16.95 15.28
C ASP A 348 -11.16 15.96 15.64
N SER A 349 -10.82 14.67 15.75
CA SER A 349 -11.79 13.62 15.96
C SER A 349 -11.23 12.47 16.84
N PRO A 350 -11.13 12.69 18.17
CA PRO A 350 -10.56 11.74 19.13
C PRO A 350 -11.18 10.35 19.09
N TYR A 351 -12.51 10.28 19.05
CA TYR A 351 -13.22 9.00 19.00
C TYR A 351 -12.85 8.18 17.75
N PHE A 352 -12.72 8.82 16.59
CA PHE A 352 -12.47 8.10 15.35
C PHE A 352 -11.06 7.51 15.30
N ALA A 353 -10.04 8.17 15.87
CA ALA A 353 -8.70 7.58 15.98
C ALA A 353 -8.66 6.27 16.80
N THR A 354 -9.69 5.97 17.59
CA THR A 354 -9.81 4.69 18.31
C THR A 354 -10.26 3.53 17.42
N LEU A 355 -10.80 3.82 16.22
CA LEU A 355 -11.37 2.84 15.29
C LEU A 355 -10.30 2.28 14.35
N LEU A 356 -10.65 1.23 13.59
CA LEU A 356 -9.81 0.73 12.50
C LEU A 356 -9.94 1.63 11.26
N GLN A 357 -8.96 1.54 10.35
CA GLN A 357 -8.86 2.41 9.17
C GLN A 357 -10.16 2.47 8.34
N VAL A 358 -10.85 1.34 8.17
CA VAL A 358 -12.11 1.28 7.42
C VAL A 358 -13.20 2.17 8.02
N ALA A 359 -13.30 2.18 9.34
CA ALA A 359 -14.31 2.97 10.04
C ALA A 359 -13.88 4.44 10.23
N GLN A 360 -12.58 4.71 10.35
CA GLN A 360 -12.04 6.08 10.48
C GLN A 360 -12.42 6.99 9.31
N ARG A 361 -12.45 6.44 8.10
CA ARG A 361 -12.72 7.19 6.87
C ARG A 361 -14.21 7.37 6.54
N LYS A 362 -15.08 6.51 7.08
CA LYS A 362 -16.52 6.45 6.78
C LYS A 362 -17.30 7.18 7.88
N ARG A 363 -17.87 8.39 7.67
CA ARG A 363 -19.12 8.86 8.35
C ARG A 363 -19.67 10.21 7.84
N ALA A 364 -20.99 10.38 8.07
CA ALA A 364 -21.96 11.14 7.27
C ALA A 364 -21.89 12.68 7.33
N THR A 365 -21.15 13.30 8.25
CA THR A 365 -21.08 14.76 8.35
C THR A 365 -19.64 15.26 8.49
N ALA A 366 -19.33 16.37 7.82
CA ALA A 366 -17.99 16.99 7.82
C ALA A 366 -17.52 17.46 9.21
N SER A 367 -18.41 17.52 10.21
CA SER A 367 -18.08 17.92 11.59
C SER A 367 -17.55 16.79 12.46
N GLU A 368 -17.64 15.53 12.01
CA GLU A 368 -17.25 14.36 12.81
C GLU A 368 -15.93 13.73 12.36
N VAL A 369 -15.45 14.09 11.16
CA VAL A 369 -14.21 13.58 10.58
C VAL A 369 -13.23 14.75 10.48
N GLY A 370 -11.96 14.49 10.76
CA GLY A 370 -10.93 15.51 10.70
C GLY A 370 -9.53 14.93 10.64
N PHE A 371 -8.54 15.79 10.44
CA PHE A 371 -7.15 15.36 10.40
C PHE A 371 -6.64 15.17 11.84
N ASN A 372 -6.52 13.92 12.28
CA ASN A 372 -5.93 13.61 13.57
C ASN A 372 -4.40 13.63 13.47
N ASP A 373 -3.74 14.38 14.36
CA ASP A 373 -2.26 14.41 14.44
C ASP A 373 -1.68 13.32 15.34
N SER A 374 -2.51 12.75 16.22
CA SER A 374 -2.20 11.55 16.97
C SER A 374 -3.09 10.39 16.55
N GLY A 375 -2.47 9.23 16.36
CA GLY A 375 -3.12 7.97 15.98
C GLY A 375 -2.51 6.81 16.76
N TRP A 376 -3.01 5.60 16.56
CA TRP A 376 -2.49 4.39 17.22
C TRP A 376 -1.80 3.49 16.22
N GLY A 377 -0.53 3.15 16.44
CA GLY A 377 0.26 2.32 15.52
C GLY A 377 0.57 3.02 14.19
N ILE A 378 0.70 4.35 14.20
CA ILE A 378 1.01 5.14 13.00
C ILE A 378 2.53 5.26 12.78
N HIS A 379 2.96 5.57 11.56
CA HIS A 379 4.38 5.80 11.28
C HIS A 379 4.89 7.05 12.00
N ALA A 380 5.89 6.91 12.88
CA ALA A 380 6.37 8.02 13.71
C ALA A 380 7.34 8.97 12.99
N GLY A 381 8.11 8.44 12.04
CA GLY A 381 9.23 9.14 11.40
C GLY A 381 8.87 9.93 10.14
N ASN A 382 9.89 10.41 9.43
CA ASN A 382 9.75 10.95 8.08
C ASN A 382 9.31 9.86 7.11
N TYR A 383 8.71 10.25 5.98
CA TYR A 383 8.56 9.34 4.84
C TYR A 383 9.80 9.49 3.98
N ASP A 384 10.59 8.42 3.84
CA ASP A 384 11.88 8.50 3.16
C ASP A 384 12.15 7.33 2.22
N ARG A 385 13.06 7.61 1.29
CA ARG A 385 13.64 6.69 0.33
C ARG A 385 15.11 7.04 0.17
N PHE A 386 16.00 6.20 0.67
CA PHE A 386 17.47 6.34 0.57
C PHE A 386 18.10 7.63 1.12
N ILE A 387 17.31 8.57 1.66
CA ILE A 387 17.80 9.77 2.34
C ILE A 387 17.15 9.78 3.73
N THR A 388 17.94 9.57 4.78
CA THR A 388 17.42 9.45 6.15
C THR A 388 17.82 10.67 6.97
N GLN A 389 16.86 11.31 7.65
CA GLN A 389 17.22 12.35 8.62
C GLN A 389 17.87 11.72 9.86
N ILE A 390 19.03 12.22 10.26
CA ILE A 390 19.75 11.74 11.44
C ILE A 390 19.22 12.47 12.68
N ASN A 391 18.81 11.69 13.68
CA ASN A 391 18.31 12.17 14.97
C ASN A 391 17.25 13.29 14.84
N PRO A 392 16.14 13.05 14.12
CA PRO A 392 15.15 14.07 13.81
C PRO A 392 14.57 14.76 15.05
N GLU A 393 14.42 14.03 16.16
CA GLU A 393 13.83 14.55 17.39
C GLU A 393 14.76 15.46 18.22
N THR A 394 16.08 15.42 17.99
CA THR A 394 17.04 16.31 18.66
C THR A 394 17.55 17.42 17.75
N THR A 395 17.46 17.24 16.43
CA THR A 395 17.98 18.18 15.41
C THR A 395 16.87 19.03 14.78
N SER A 396 15.60 18.66 14.97
CA SER A 396 14.44 19.37 14.44
C SER A 396 13.24 19.27 15.37
N ILE A 397 12.19 20.04 15.06
CA ILE A 397 10.87 19.93 15.69
C ILE A 397 9.82 19.61 14.63
N GLY A 398 8.95 18.65 14.92
CA GLY A 398 7.76 18.39 14.10
C GLY A 398 6.83 19.60 14.09
N ARG A 399 6.21 19.88 12.95
CA ARG A 399 5.21 20.91 12.74
C ARG A 399 4.00 20.29 12.04
N TRP A 400 2.82 20.67 12.48
CA TRP A 400 1.54 20.27 11.92
C TRP A 400 0.77 21.52 11.54
N ARG A 401 -0.11 21.44 10.54
CA ARG A 401 -1.00 22.56 10.19
C ARG A 401 -0.22 23.87 10.02
N VAL A 402 0.85 23.80 9.24
CA VAL A 402 1.98 24.76 9.23
C VAL A 402 1.51 26.19 8.96
N ARG A 403 0.44 26.36 8.19
CA ARG A 403 -0.18 27.65 7.88
C ARG A 403 -1.57 27.83 8.48
N GLY A 404 -1.85 27.17 9.60
CA GLY A 404 -3.12 27.20 10.32
C GLY A 404 -4.08 26.07 9.92
N THR A 405 -5.35 26.24 10.28
CA THR A 405 -6.41 25.23 10.05
C THR A 405 -6.44 24.77 8.59
N LEU A 406 -6.40 23.44 8.39
CA LEU A 406 -6.47 22.84 7.08
C LEU A 406 -7.88 23.00 6.49
N THR A 407 -7.93 23.34 5.22
CA THR A 407 -9.16 23.50 4.43
C THR A 407 -9.05 22.67 3.15
N PRO A 408 -10.13 22.52 2.37
CA PRO A 408 -10.08 21.84 1.08
C PRO A 408 -9.09 22.45 0.07
N SER A 409 -8.66 23.70 0.26
CA SER A 409 -7.70 24.40 -0.61
C SER A 409 -6.30 24.55 0.00
N SER A 410 -6.07 24.03 1.20
CA SER A 410 -4.73 24.00 1.80
C SER A 410 -3.74 23.27 0.91
N HIS A 411 -2.50 23.75 0.89
CA HIS A 411 -1.43 23.08 0.15
C HIS A 411 -1.11 21.75 0.87
N PRO A 412 -0.79 20.65 0.15
CA PRO A 412 -0.44 19.38 0.80
C PRO A 412 0.63 19.52 1.89
N TYR A 413 1.65 20.35 1.64
CA TYR A 413 2.76 20.60 2.57
C TYR A 413 2.34 21.33 3.86
N ASP A 414 1.13 21.90 3.91
CA ASP A 414 0.60 22.51 5.14
C ASP A 414 0.27 21.45 6.20
N ARG A 415 0.11 20.17 5.82
CA ARG A 415 -0.23 19.09 6.74
C ARG A 415 0.87 18.82 7.76
N PHE A 416 2.10 18.62 7.28
CA PHE A 416 3.26 18.24 8.08
C PHE A 416 4.53 18.92 7.54
N ALA A 417 5.40 19.32 8.46
CA ALA A 417 6.75 19.76 8.16
C ALA A 417 7.67 19.54 9.37
N ARG A 418 8.94 19.90 9.22
CA ARG A 418 9.88 20.06 10.34
C ARG A 418 10.53 21.44 10.27
N GLY A 419 10.81 22.00 11.44
CA GLY A 419 11.52 23.27 11.59
C GLY A 419 12.72 23.13 12.52
N PHE A 420 13.58 24.15 12.55
CA PHE A 420 14.65 24.23 13.54
C PHE A 420 14.04 24.53 14.93
N GLY A 421 14.47 23.77 15.93
CA GLY A 421 14.09 24.00 17.33
C GLY A 421 15.08 24.94 18.03
N SER A 422 14.85 25.24 19.31
CA SER A 422 15.80 25.99 20.13
C SER A 422 17.08 25.22 20.43
N ALA A 423 17.05 23.89 20.33
CA ALA A 423 18.17 23.01 20.68
C ALA A 423 19.24 22.88 19.58
N SER A 424 18.88 23.01 18.30
CA SER A 424 19.80 22.89 17.18
C SER A 424 19.38 23.77 16.01
N SER A 425 20.35 24.41 15.37
CA SER A 425 20.21 25.14 14.11
C SER A 425 20.60 24.31 12.88
N MET A 426 20.84 23.02 13.06
CA MET A 426 21.25 22.09 12.00
C MET A 426 20.39 20.83 12.03
N MET A 427 20.02 20.38 10.84
CA MET A 427 19.48 19.04 10.57
C MET A 427 20.51 18.30 9.72
N TYR A 428 20.68 17.01 9.98
CA TYR A 428 21.63 16.17 9.26
C TYR A 428 20.89 15.08 8.50
N PHE A 429 21.44 14.71 7.35
CA PHE A 429 20.87 13.71 6.46
C PHE A 429 21.96 12.76 6.03
N ASP A 430 21.64 11.48 6.08
CA ASP A 430 22.43 10.43 5.49
C ASP A 430 21.86 10.09 4.11
N VAL A 431 22.71 10.10 3.09
CA VAL A 431 22.35 9.70 1.73
C VAL A 431 22.98 8.34 1.52
N ASN A 432 22.17 7.35 1.13
CA ASN A 432 22.66 5.99 0.90
C ASN A 432 23.85 6.01 -0.08
N ASP A 433 25.01 5.51 0.36
CA ASP A 433 26.26 5.53 -0.42
C ASP A 433 26.12 4.94 -1.83
N ARG A 434 25.19 3.98 -2.00
CA ARG A 434 24.94 3.32 -3.29
C ARG A 434 24.19 4.21 -4.28
N LEU A 435 23.59 5.33 -3.88
CA LEU A 435 23.08 6.36 -4.80
C LEU A 435 24.20 7.17 -5.46
N THR A 436 25.35 7.28 -4.79
CA THR A 436 26.51 8.03 -5.25
C THR A 436 27.75 7.13 -5.33
N PRO A 437 27.72 6.04 -6.11
CA PRO A 437 28.80 5.06 -6.16
C PRO A 437 30.11 5.63 -6.73
N ASN A 438 30.05 6.78 -7.40
CA ASN A 438 31.19 7.45 -8.00
C ASN A 438 31.40 8.84 -7.36
N PRO A 439 32.54 9.13 -6.72
CA PRO A 439 32.83 10.43 -6.10
C PRO A 439 32.78 11.65 -7.05
N GLY A 440 32.82 11.43 -8.37
CA GLY A 440 32.70 12.47 -9.40
C GLY A 440 31.31 12.61 -10.02
N GLN A 441 30.32 11.85 -9.54
CA GLN A 441 28.95 11.90 -10.04
C GLN A 441 28.33 13.28 -9.80
N ARG A 442 27.62 13.79 -10.81
CA ARG A 442 26.80 14.99 -10.62
C ARG A 442 25.52 14.61 -9.90
N ILE A 443 25.25 15.32 -8.83
CA ILE A 443 24.01 15.21 -8.06
C ILE A 443 23.28 16.54 -8.15
N GLU A 444 21.95 16.46 -8.27
CA GLU A 444 21.07 17.62 -8.07
C GLU A 444 20.52 17.54 -6.66
N LEU A 445 20.57 18.64 -5.92
CA LEU A 445 20.01 18.70 -4.57
C LEU A 445 18.89 19.72 -4.53
N SER A 446 17.71 19.30 -4.05
CA SER A 446 16.53 20.15 -3.95
C SER A 446 16.01 20.21 -2.51
N VAL A 447 15.67 21.41 -2.04
CA VAL A 447 15.02 21.64 -0.74
C VAL A 447 13.72 22.39 -0.96
N VAL A 448 12.62 21.80 -0.49
CA VAL A 448 11.31 22.44 -0.39
C VAL A 448 11.16 23.06 1.00
N TYR A 449 10.82 24.34 1.07
CA TYR A 449 10.70 25.08 2.33
C TYR A 449 9.56 26.09 2.30
N LEU A 450 9.01 26.40 3.47
CA LEU A 450 8.07 27.51 3.63
C LEU A 450 8.83 28.82 3.81
N ASP A 451 8.61 29.80 2.94
CA ASP A 451 9.25 31.12 2.99
C ASP A 451 8.62 32.05 4.05
N GLU A 452 8.56 31.60 5.30
CA GLU A 452 8.07 32.36 6.45
C GLU A 452 9.21 33.00 7.28
N GLY A 453 9.09 34.28 7.61
CA GLY A 453 10.13 35.06 8.28
C GLY A 453 11.26 35.50 7.35
N THR A 454 12.27 36.12 7.92
CA THR A 454 13.37 36.80 7.18
C THR A 454 14.76 36.25 7.52
N GLY A 455 14.83 35.07 8.13
CA GLY A 455 16.09 34.40 8.41
C GLY A 455 16.69 33.72 7.18
N ASP A 456 17.89 33.18 7.33
CA ASP A 456 18.59 32.46 6.28
C ASP A 456 18.76 30.97 6.65
N PHE A 457 18.85 30.10 5.65
CA PHE A 457 19.37 28.75 5.82
C PHE A 457 20.32 28.40 4.67
N ALA A 458 21.21 27.44 4.91
CA ALA A 458 22.12 26.94 3.88
C ALA A 458 22.02 25.41 3.81
N LEU A 459 22.06 24.89 2.58
CA LEU A 459 22.30 23.46 2.36
C LEU A 459 23.81 23.23 2.27
N LYS A 460 24.31 22.31 3.08
CA LYS A 460 25.72 21.92 3.12
C LYS A 460 25.85 20.42 2.89
N TYR A 461 26.98 19.98 2.34
CA TYR A 461 27.28 18.58 2.09
C TYR A 461 28.74 18.26 2.44
N ASP A 462 29.00 16.98 2.70
CA ASP A 462 30.35 16.46 2.94
C ASP A 462 31.07 16.30 1.59
N ALA A 463 32.08 17.12 1.35
CA ALA A 463 32.90 17.08 0.14
C ALA A 463 34.34 16.68 0.46
N VAL A 464 35.04 16.12 -0.52
CA VAL A 464 36.47 15.83 -0.41
C VAL A 464 37.25 17.10 -0.03
N GLY A 465 37.78 17.14 1.19
CA GLY A 465 38.56 18.27 1.72
C GLY A 465 37.75 19.41 2.33
N ASP A 466 36.42 19.33 2.34
CA ASP A 466 35.51 20.28 3.01
C ASP A 466 34.21 19.58 3.42
N SER A 467 34.15 19.13 4.67
CA SER A 467 33.01 18.38 5.19
C SER A 467 31.75 19.22 5.44
N GLN A 468 31.79 20.51 5.13
CA GLN A 468 30.70 21.47 5.33
C GLN A 468 30.54 22.41 4.12
N LYS A 469 30.83 21.89 2.92
CA LYS A 469 30.78 22.68 1.69
C LYS A 469 29.36 23.16 1.44
N THR A 470 29.20 24.47 1.28
CA THR A 470 27.90 25.08 0.98
C THR A 470 27.49 24.80 -0.46
N ALA A 471 26.33 24.16 -0.64
CA ALA A 471 25.71 23.97 -1.96
C ALA A 471 24.98 25.26 -2.39
N PHE A 472 24.15 25.80 -1.50
CA PHE A 472 23.51 27.11 -1.66
C PHE A 472 23.11 27.70 -0.31
N THR A 473 22.83 29.00 -0.31
CA THR A 473 22.20 29.73 0.80
C THR A 473 20.91 30.35 0.31
N VAL A 474 19.85 30.24 1.10
CA VAL A 474 18.57 30.90 0.89
C VAL A 474 18.38 31.97 1.94
N THR A 475 18.11 33.20 1.48
CA THR A 475 17.59 34.29 2.32
C THR A 475 16.08 34.39 2.15
N LYS A 476 15.36 34.22 3.26
CA LYS A 476 13.90 34.21 3.22
C LYS A 476 13.34 35.61 3.05
N THR A 477 12.28 35.71 2.26
CA THR A 477 11.63 36.99 1.92
C THR A 477 10.32 37.20 2.66
N ASN A 478 9.97 36.28 3.57
CA ASN A 478 8.69 36.25 4.26
C ASN A 478 7.48 36.27 3.30
N SER A 479 7.55 35.62 2.14
CA SER A 479 6.41 35.55 1.23
C SER A 479 5.28 34.65 1.74
N ASN A 480 5.55 33.84 2.76
CA ASN A 480 4.63 32.89 3.37
C ASN A 480 4.07 31.86 2.36
N THR A 481 4.90 31.46 1.41
CA THR A 481 4.60 30.47 0.37
C THR A 481 5.64 29.36 0.37
N TRP A 482 5.22 28.15 0.03
CA TRP A 482 6.16 27.05 -0.25
C TRP A 482 7.01 27.38 -1.49
N LYS A 483 8.32 27.14 -1.39
CA LYS A 483 9.31 27.36 -2.43
C LYS A 483 10.23 26.15 -2.53
N THR A 484 10.84 25.98 -3.70
CA THR A 484 11.89 24.99 -3.94
C THR A 484 13.15 25.72 -4.35
N ASN A 485 14.29 25.31 -3.78
CA ASN A 485 15.60 25.73 -4.26
C ASN A 485 16.43 24.49 -4.62
N SER A 486 17.05 24.51 -5.80
CA SER A 486 17.79 23.39 -6.39
C SER A 486 19.18 23.85 -6.87
N VAL A 487 20.16 22.95 -6.88
CA VAL A 487 21.54 23.20 -7.33
C VAL A 487 22.13 22.02 -8.08
#